data_AF-A0A7R9YU77-F1
#
_entry.id   AF-A0A7R9YU77-F1
#
_cell.length_a   1.000
_cell.length_b   1.000
_cell.length_c   1.000
_cell.angle_alpha   90.00
_cell.angle_beta   90.00
_cell.angle_gamma   90.00
#
_symmetry.space_group_name_H-M   'P 1'
#
loop_
_entity.id
_entity.type
_entity.pdbx_description
1 polymer ?
#
loop_
_entity_poly.entity_id
_entity_poly.type
_entity_poly.pdbx_seq_one_letter_code
_entity_poly.pdbx_strand_id
1 'polypeptide(L)'
;YMFKTGDKGLGYYWDPVQGVEGEEEEAGASGSRKPERTADELLAEAEEAVNVDEIQLLDAKGLRRLVNMFVRRQKENMELRLKYADAPEKFLDSEVDLDEHIKSMMQVAGSPELYPVLVDMGVVSTLLSCLTHENTDIAADTLELFSELTDGDAVDEYHEEG
;
A
#
# COMPACT_ATOMS: atom_id res chain seq x y z
N TYR A 1 -26.31 22.38 16.00
CA TYR A 1 -27.03 21.11 16.22
C TYR A 1 -26.42 20.43 17.45
N MET A 2 -27.24 19.93 18.38
CA MET A 2 -26.77 19.33 19.64
C MET A 2 -27.39 17.94 19.85
N PHE A 3 -26.60 16.97 20.32
CA PHE A 3 -27.09 15.63 20.65
C PHE A 3 -27.86 15.68 21.97
N LYS A 4 -29.17 15.47 21.91
CA LYS A 4 -30.04 15.47 23.08
C LYS A 4 -31.25 14.56 22.88
N THR A 5 -31.92 14.22 23.97
CA THR A 5 -33.19 13.49 23.91
C THR A 5 -34.31 14.49 23.65
N GLY A 6 -34.93 14.42 22.48
CA GLY A 6 -36.10 15.22 22.13
C GLY A 6 -37.38 14.39 22.16
N ASP A 7 -38.52 15.01 21.82
CA ASP A 7 -39.84 14.36 21.85
C ASP A 7 -39.99 13.16 20.92
N LYS A 8 -39.09 12.99 19.93
CA LYS A 8 -39.02 11.84 19.02
C LYS A 8 -37.93 10.82 19.39
N GLY A 9 -37.30 10.98 20.55
CA GLY A 9 -36.20 10.13 21.03
C GLY A 9 -34.83 10.79 20.95
N LEU A 10 -33.78 10.02 21.24
CA LEU A 10 -32.39 10.50 21.28
C LEU A 10 -31.88 10.82 19.87
N GLY A 11 -31.36 12.02 19.64
CA GLY A 11 -30.85 12.43 18.33
C GLY A 11 -30.25 13.83 18.30
N TYR A 12 -29.81 14.27 17.13
CA TYR A 12 -29.28 15.63 16.94
C TYR A 12 -30.42 16.58 16.54
N TYR A 13 -30.71 17.55 17.40
CA TYR A 13 -31.76 18.55 17.16
C TYR A 13 -31.15 19.93 16.91
N TRP A 14 -31.77 20.68 16.00
CA TRP A 14 -31.40 22.07 15.72
C TRP A 14 -31.96 22.98 16.82
N ASP A 15 -31.13 23.90 17.33
CA ASP A 15 -31.53 24.87 18.35
C ASP A 15 -31.54 26.28 17.71
N PRO A 16 -32.68 26.98 17.61
CA PRO A 16 -32.77 28.23 16.87
C PRO A 16 -32.27 29.48 17.61
N VAL A 17 -31.84 29.38 18.86
CA VAL A 17 -31.66 30.58 19.70
C VAL A 17 -30.24 30.69 20.23
N GLN A 18 -29.41 31.47 19.51
CA GLN A 18 -28.61 32.52 20.14
C GLN A 18 -28.50 33.71 19.18
N GLY A 19 -29.57 34.50 19.12
CA GLY A 19 -29.47 35.94 18.92
C GLY A 19 -29.83 36.60 20.25
N VAL A 20 -28.86 37.24 20.90
CA VAL A 20 -29.15 38.16 22.01
C VAL A 20 -28.24 39.38 21.85
N GLU A 21 -28.87 40.53 21.66
CA GLU A 21 -28.26 41.85 21.73
C GLU A 21 -27.96 42.23 23.19
N GLY A 22 -26.80 42.86 23.41
CA GLY A 22 -26.58 43.93 24.40
C GLY A 22 -26.35 43.55 25.87
N GLU A 23 -25.07 43.59 26.30
CA GLU A 23 -24.62 44.26 27.54
C GLU A 23 -23.08 44.40 27.51
N GLU A 24 -22.58 45.60 27.84
CA GLU A 24 -21.17 46.00 27.82
C GLU A 24 -20.41 45.44 29.03
N GLU A 25 -19.21 44.87 28.83
CA GLU A 25 -18.02 45.10 29.68
C GLU A 25 -16.77 44.40 29.13
N GLU A 26 -15.62 44.98 29.46
CA GLU A 26 -14.31 44.81 28.81
C GLU A 26 -13.65 43.42 28.94
N ALA A 27 -12.86 43.08 27.93
CA ALA A 27 -11.43 42.69 28.01
C ALA A 27 -11.08 41.55 27.04
N GLY A 28 -10.07 41.81 26.19
CA GLY A 28 -9.11 40.78 25.84
C GLY A 28 -9.14 40.21 24.43
N ALA A 29 -8.00 40.39 23.76
CA ALA A 29 -7.41 39.49 22.77
C ALA A 29 -7.99 39.49 21.34
N SER A 30 -7.30 40.29 20.51
CA SER A 30 -6.97 40.00 19.12
C SER A 30 -6.93 38.50 18.80
N GLY A 31 -7.82 38.04 17.93
CA GLY A 31 -7.87 36.66 17.45
C GLY A 31 -8.35 36.64 16.01
N SER A 32 -7.43 36.89 15.08
CA SER A 32 -7.63 36.81 13.63
C SER A 32 -8.20 35.44 13.25
N ARG A 33 -9.50 35.35 12.94
CA ARG A 33 -10.06 34.15 12.31
C ARG A 33 -9.46 34.06 10.91
N LYS A 34 -8.60 33.07 10.69
CA LYS A 34 -8.16 32.69 9.34
C LYS A 34 -9.41 32.35 8.50
N PRO A 35 -9.45 32.74 7.22
CA PRO A 35 -10.57 32.40 6.34
C PRO A 35 -10.72 30.87 6.27
N GLU A 36 -11.96 30.39 6.35
CA GLU A 36 -12.29 28.99 6.08
C GLU A 36 -11.86 28.68 4.66
N ARG A 37 -10.92 27.73 4.50
CA ARG A 37 -10.43 27.30 3.18
C ARG A 37 -11.60 26.68 2.42
N THR A 38 -11.78 27.10 1.18
CA THR A 38 -12.83 26.53 0.33
C THR A 38 -12.49 25.08 -0.04
N ALA A 39 -13.50 24.28 -0.37
CA ALA A 39 -13.27 22.89 -0.80
C ALA A 39 -12.32 22.82 -2.01
N ASP A 40 -12.40 23.82 -2.90
CA ASP A 40 -11.54 23.94 -4.07
C ASP A 40 -10.08 24.26 -3.70
N GLU A 41 -9.85 25.09 -2.66
CA GLU A 41 -8.50 25.37 -2.14
C GLU A 41 -7.89 24.15 -1.45
N LEU A 42 -8.70 23.37 -0.72
CA LEU A 42 -8.25 22.12 -0.10
C LEU A 42 -7.93 21.05 -1.16
N LEU A 43 -8.67 21.01 -2.27
CA LEU A 43 -8.38 20.13 -3.40
C LEU A 43 -7.09 20.54 -4.09
N ALA A 44 -6.90 21.83 -4.37
CA ALA A 44 -5.70 22.33 -5.03
C ALA A 44 -4.43 22.11 -4.17
N GLU A 45 -4.50 22.30 -2.85
CA GLU A 45 -3.39 22.01 -1.93
C GLU A 45 -3.08 20.51 -1.87
N ALA A 46 -4.11 19.64 -1.94
CA ALA A 46 -3.91 18.20 -2.03
C ALA A 46 -3.29 17.78 -3.38
N GLU A 47 -3.72 18.38 -4.49
CA GLU A 47 -3.14 18.13 -5.83
C GLU A 47 -1.69 18.63 -5.94
N GLU A 48 -1.35 19.73 -5.29
CA GLU A 48 0.01 20.28 -5.27
C GLU A 48 0.93 19.53 -4.27
N ALA A 49 0.36 18.95 -3.21
CA ALA A 49 1.06 18.07 -2.27
C ALA A 49 1.22 16.63 -2.79
N VAL A 50 0.35 16.19 -3.70
CA VAL A 50 0.50 14.94 -4.44
C VAL A 50 1.49 15.18 -5.56
N ASN A 51 2.73 14.78 -5.32
CA ASN A 51 3.74 14.68 -6.35
C ASN A 51 3.32 13.56 -7.32
N VAL A 52 2.50 13.87 -8.32
CA VAL A 52 1.98 12.90 -9.32
C VAL A 52 3.12 12.17 -10.06
N ASP A 53 4.33 12.71 -10.00
CA ASP A 53 5.57 12.10 -10.50
C ASP A 53 6.00 10.81 -9.77
N GLU A 54 5.39 10.43 -8.64
CA GLU A 54 5.78 9.26 -7.85
C GLU A 54 5.04 7.95 -8.18
N ILE A 55 4.14 7.95 -9.18
CA ILE A 55 3.71 6.68 -9.81
C ILE A 55 4.71 6.36 -10.93
N GLN A 56 5.90 5.88 -10.55
CA GLN A 56 6.81 5.28 -11.51
C GLN A 56 6.22 3.95 -11.97
N LEU A 57 5.57 3.95 -13.14
CA LEU A 57 5.22 2.74 -13.86
C LEU A 57 6.44 1.82 -13.92
N LEU A 58 6.26 0.56 -13.53
CA LEU A 58 7.33 -0.42 -13.51
C LEU A 58 7.85 -0.59 -14.95
N ASP A 59 9.13 -0.28 -15.18
CA ASP A 59 9.76 -0.53 -16.47
C ASP A 59 10.55 -1.85 -16.45
N ALA A 60 10.92 -2.35 -17.64
CA ALA A 60 11.67 -3.60 -17.74
C ALA A 60 13.02 -3.58 -16.99
N LYS A 61 13.62 -2.40 -16.79
CA LYS A 61 14.85 -2.24 -16.01
C LYS A 61 14.58 -2.32 -14.50
N GLY A 62 13.49 -1.73 -14.04
CA GLY A 62 12.95 -1.82 -12.69
C GLY A 62 12.61 -3.26 -12.34
N LEU A 63 11.86 -3.96 -13.20
CA LEU A 63 11.55 -5.37 -13.03
C LEU A 63 12.81 -6.22 -12.88
N ARG A 64 13.80 -6.02 -13.76
CA ARG A 64 15.09 -6.74 -13.66
C ARG A 64 15.79 -6.51 -12.33
N ARG A 65 15.73 -5.29 -11.78
CA ARG A 65 16.30 -5.01 -10.45
C ARG A 65 15.52 -5.71 -9.35
N LEU A 66 14.19 -5.60 -9.39
CA LEU A 66 13.27 -6.20 -8.44
C LEU A 66 13.50 -7.72 -8.32
N VAL A 67 13.49 -8.41 -9.46
CA VAL A 67 13.71 -9.86 -9.51
C VAL A 67 15.11 -10.25 -9.06
N ASN A 68 16.16 -9.49 -9.45
CA ASN A 68 17.52 -9.78 -9.00
C ASN A 68 17.68 -9.61 -7.48
N MET A 69 16.99 -8.63 -6.89
CA MET A 69 16.97 -8.44 -5.44
C MET A 69 16.24 -9.61 -4.76
N PHE A 70 15.06 -10.00 -5.24
CA PHE A 70 14.34 -11.17 -4.73
C PHE A 70 15.21 -12.44 -4.76
N VAL A 71 15.82 -12.78 -5.90
CA VAL A 71 16.68 -13.98 -6.02
C VAL A 71 17.86 -13.92 -5.06
N ARG A 72 18.43 -12.73 -4.85
CA ARG A 72 19.51 -12.53 -3.88
C ARG A 72 19.02 -12.74 -2.44
N ARG A 73 17.86 -12.20 -2.06
CA ARG A 73 17.28 -12.39 -0.72
C ARG A 73 16.92 -13.85 -0.45
N GLN A 74 16.33 -14.54 -1.43
CA GLN A 74 16.05 -15.97 -1.33
C GLN A 74 17.33 -16.78 -1.06
N LYS A 75 18.42 -16.45 -1.78
CA LYS A 75 19.71 -17.09 -1.58
C LYS A 75 20.32 -16.78 -0.21
N GLU A 76 20.30 -15.51 0.21
CA GLU A 76 20.81 -15.08 1.52
C GLU A 76 20.06 -15.79 2.66
N ASN A 77 18.72 -15.84 2.59
CA ASN A 77 17.90 -16.56 3.57
C ASN A 77 18.22 -18.06 3.59
N MET A 78 18.27 -18.71 2.43
CA MET A 78 18.62 -20.14 2.32
C MET A 78 19.99 -20.45 2.91
N GLU A 79 21.00 -19.61 2.66
CA GLU A 79 22.35 -19.77 3.22
C GLU A 79 22.35 -19.63 4.76
N LEU A 80 21.60 -18.66 5.29
CA LEU A 80 21.49 -18.47 6.73
C LEU A 80 20.73 -19.63 7.41
N ARG A 81 19.65 -20.14 6.81
CA ARG A 81 18.92 -21.33 7.29
C ARG A 81 19.82 -22.56 7.31
N LEU A 82 20.63 -22.74 6.27
CA LEU A 82 21.59 -23.85 6.21
C LEU A 82 22.67 -23.73 7.29
N LYS A 83 23.12 -22.50 7.58
CA LYS A 83 24.19 -22.23 8.55
C LYS A 83 23.70 -22.25 10.01
N TYR A 84 22.45 -21.86 10.25
CA TYR A 84 21.88 -21.66 11.57
C TYR A 84 20.56 -22.45 11.74
N ALA A 85 20.52 -23.70 11.29
CA ALA A 85 19.31 -24.53 11.29
C ALA A 85 18.61 -24.63 12.65
N ASP A 86 19.38 -24.69 13.75
CA ASP A 86 18.85 -24.79 15.12
C ASP A 86 18.63 -23.43 15.81
N ALA A 87 18.84 -22.32 15.09
CA ALA A 87 18.79 -20.96 15.64
C ALA A 87 17.97 -20.01 14.73
N PRO A 88 16.63 -20.14 14.70
CA PRO A 88 15.75 -19.35 13.84
C PRO A 88 15.90 -17.83 13.97
N GLU A 89 16.23 -17.35 15.17
CA GLU A 89 16.49 -15.94 15.44
C GLU A 89 17.66 -15.36 14.62
N LYS A 90 18.52 -16.19 14.03
CA LYS A 90 19.66 -15.75 13.21
C LYS A 90 19.30 -15.47 11.75
N PHE A 91 18.14 -15.92 11.28
CA PHE A 91 17.69 -15.70 9.90
C PHE A 91 16.34 -14.98 9.80
N LEU A 92 15.70 -14.66 10.93
CA LEU A 92 14.44 -13.91 10.98
C LEU A 92 14.46 -12.63 10.13
N ASP A 93 15.48 -11.78 10.30
CA ASP A 93 15.57 -10.52 9.55
C ASP A 93 15.66 -10.77 8.03
N SER A 94 16.40 -11.80 7.61
CA SER A 94 16.50 -12.17 6.19
C SER A 94 15.21 -12.77 5.63
N GLU A 95 14.38 -13.34 6.51
CA GLU A 95 13.09 -13.93 6.17
C GLU A 95 12.04 -12.85 5.97
N VAL A 96 12.03 -11.84 6.86
CA VAL A 96 11.24 -10.61 6.69
C VAL A 96 11.64 -9.87 5.43
N ASP A 97 12.95 -9.68 5.20
CA ASP A 97 13.45 -9.06 3.97
C ASP A 97 12.96 -9.81 2.71
N LEU A 98 12.97 -11.15 2.73
CA LEU A 98 12.52 -11.98 1.62
C LEU A 98 11.00 -11.83 1.36
N ASP A 99 10.21 -11.91 2.42
CA ASP A 99 8.76 -11.72 2.42
C ASP A 99 8.37 -10.36 1.81
N GLU A 100 9.00 -9.28 2.27
CA GLU A 100 8.80 -7.93 1.71
C GLU A 100 9.11 -7.86 0.21
N HIS A 101 10.14 -8.58 -0.25
CA HIS A 101 10.48 -8.62 -1.68
C HIS A 101 9.46 -9.42 -2.49
N ILE A 102 8.89 -10.50 -1.95
CA ILE A 102 7.80 -11.23 -2.62
C ILE A 102 6.59 -10.31 -2.76
N LYS A 103 6.18 -9.62 -1.70
CA LYS A 103 5.10 -8.62 -1.74
C LYS A 103 5.38 -7.50 -2.74
N SER A 104 6.63 -7.02 -2.82
CA SER A 104 7.00 -6.00 -3.81
C SER A 104 6.85 -6.47 -5.26
N MET A 105 6.94 -7.78 -5.53
CA MET A 105 6.72 -8.34 -6.87
C MET A 105 5.24 -8.36 -7.29
N MET A 106 4.29 -8.14 -6.38
CA MET A 106 2.87 -8.08 -6.73
C MET A 106 2.54 -6.97 -7.72
N GLN A 107 3.30 -5.87 -7.70
CA GLN A 107 3.13 -4.77 -8.66
C GLN A 107 3.33 -5.20 -10.13
N VAL A 108 4.01 -6.33 -10.36
CA VAL A 108 4.21 -6.88 -11.72
C VAL A 108 2.88 -7.36 -12.31
N ALA A 109 1.91 -7.79 -11.48
CA ALA A 109 0.62 -8.25 -11.94
C ALA A 109 -0.13 -7.17 -12.74
N GLY A 110 -0.02 -5.90 -12.33
CA GLY A 110 -0.61 -4.75 -13.02
C GLY A 110 0.20 -4.23 -14.23
N SER A 111 1.25 -4.94 -14.64
CA SER A 111 2.05 -4.61 -15.82
C SER A 111 2.35 -5.89 -16.60
N PRO A 112 1.31 -6.53 -17.17
CA PRO A 112 1.52 -7.82 -17.77
C PRO A 112 2.53 -7.74 -18.94
N GLU A 113 2.75 -6.57 -19.58
CA GLU A 113 3.72 -6.24 -20.69
C GLU A 113 5.14 -6.72 -20.38
N LEU A 114 5.41 -6.94 -19.09
CA LEU A 114 6.70 -7.33 -18.56
C LEU A 114 6.82 -8.84 -18.29
N TYR A 115 5.74 -9.63 -18.41
CA TYR A 115 5.76 -11.08 -18.18
C TYR A 115 6.78 -11.82 -19.05
N PRO A 116 6.98 -11.48 -20.34
CA PRO A 116 8.05 -12.09 -21.13
C PRO A 116 9.43 -11.91 -20.49
N VAL A 117 9.69 -10.72 -19.92
CA VAL A 117 10.95 -10.44 -19.21
C VAL A 117 11.06 -11.29 -17.94
N LEU A 118 9.95 -11.49 -17.22
CA LEU A 118 9.90 -12.32 -16.02
C LEU A 118 10.23 -13.79 -16.34
N VAL A 119 9.69 -14.31 -17.44
CA VAL A 119 9.97 -15.67 -17.94
C VAL A 119 11.43 -15.80 -18.39
N ASP A 120 11.95 -14.84 -19.16
CA ASP A 120 13.34 -14.82 -19.64
C ASP A 120 14.37 -14.81 -18.50
N MET A 121 14.01 -14.20 -17.37
CA MET A 121 14.85 -14.18 -16.17
C MET A 121 14.85 -15.51 -15.40
N GLY A 122 13.94 -16.43 -15.71
CA GLY A 122 13.86 -17.74 -15.04
C GLY A 122 13.45 -17.66 -13.57
N VAL A 123 12.79 -16.59 -13.12
CA VAL A 123 12.42 -16.42 -11.70
C VAL A 123 11.34 -17.40 -11.26
N VAL A 124 10.55 -17.94 -12.20
CA VAL A 124 9.44 -18.85 -11.91
C VAL A 124 9.89 -20.06 -11.10
N SER A 125 11.06 -20.64 -11.40
CA SER A 125 11.59 -21.77 -10.60
C SER A 125 11.93 -21.38 -9.17
N THR A 126 12.41 -20.15 -8.96
CA THR A 126 12.73 -19.63 -7.64
C THR A 126 11.45 -19.39 -6.85
N LEU A 127 10.43 -18.78 -7.45
CA LEU A 127 9.11 -18.62 -6.83
C LEU A 127 8.48 -19.97 -6.47
N LEU A 128 8.53 -20.96 -7.36
CA LEU A 128 8.04 -22.31 -7.06
C LEU A 128 8.75 -22.94 -5.86
N SER A 129 10.03 -22.64 -5.63
CA SER A 129 10.75 -23.13 -4.45
C SER A 129 10.23 -22.52 -3.14
N CYS A 130 9.73 -21.28 -3.18
CA CYS A 130 9.15 -20.57 -2.04
C CYS A 130 7.79 -21.17 -1.62
N LEU A 131 7.07 -21.85 -2.51
CA LEU A 131 5.81 -22.53 -2.16
C LEU A 131 5.98 -23.68 -1.15
N THR A 132 7.17 -24.28 -1.10
CA THR A 132 7.51 -25.36 -0.16
C THR A 132 8.24 -24.86 1.08
N HIS A 133 8.25 -23.54 1.30
CA HIS A 133 9.00 -22.93 2.39
C HIS A 133 8.43 -23.30 3.77
N GLU A 134 9.31 -23.48 4.77
CA GLU A 134 8.90 -23.91 6.12
C GLU A 134 8.13 -22.82 6.87
N ASN A 135 8.39 -21.55 6.57
CA ASN A 135 7.54 -20.46 7.01
C ASN A 135 6.38 -20.28 6.04
N THR A 136 5.19 -20.49 6.57
CA THR A 136 3.92 -20.47 5.86
C THR A 136 3.56 -19.10 5.30
N ASP A 137 4.04 -18.01 5.90
CA ASP A 137 3.76 -16.66 5.43
C ASP A 137 4.41 -16.43 4.06
N ILE A 138 5.68 -16.82 3.89
CA ILE A 138 6.38 -16.78 2.60
C ILE A 138 5.67 -17.62 1.54
N ALA A 139 5.20 -18.81 1.91
CA ALA A 139 4.47 -19.68 0.99
C ALA A 139 3.11 -19.07 0.60
N ALA A 140 2.40 -18.45 1.55
CA ALA A 140 1.13 -17.79 1.32
C ALA A 140 1.28 -16.57 0.39
N ASP A 141 2.24 -15.69 0.66
CA ASP A 141 2.54 -14.53 -0.17
C ASP A 141 2.96 -14.93 -1.59
N THR A 142 3.72 -16.02 -1.73
CA THR A 142 4.09 -16.56 -3.04
C THR A 142 2.87 -17.07 -3.80
N LEU A 143 1.93 -17.75 -3.11
CA LEU A 143 0.66 -18.19 -3.71
C LEU A 143 -0.20 -16.99 -4.13
N GLU A 144 -0.27 -15.96 -3.31
CA GLU A 144 -1.01 -14.74 -3.61
C GLU A 144 -0.42 -14.06 -4.86
N LEU A 145 0.90 -13.93 -4.94
CA LEU A 145 1.58 -13.43 -6.13
C LEU A 145 1.24 -14.24 -7.39
N PHE A 146 1.23 -15.58 -7.31
CA PHE A 146 0.81 -16.39 -8.45
C PHE A 146 -0.66 -16.19 -8.81
N SER A 147 -1.54 -16.00 -7.82
CA SER A 147 -2.95 -15.69 -8.06
C SER A 147 -3.09 -14.39 -8.84
N GLU A 148 -2.42 -13.32 -8.41
CA GLU A 148 -2.46 -12.02 -9.09
C GLU A 148 -1.84 -12.08 -10.50
N LEU A 149 -0.71 -12.76 -10.67
CA LEU A 149 -0.06 -12.92 -11.99
C LEU A 149 -0.88 -13.77 -12.97
N THR A 150 -1.87 -14.52 -12.49
CA THR A 150 -2.72 -15.40 -13.31
C THR A 150 -4.19 -15.00 -13.29
N ASP A 151 -4.52 -13.85 -12.69
CA ASP A 151 -5.89 -13.37 -12.67
C ASP A 151 -6.37 -13.01 -14.08
N GLY A 152 -7.63 -13.34 -14.38
CA GLY A 152 -8.19 -13.28 -15.74
C GLY A 152 -8.15 -11.87 -16.32
N ASP A 153 -8.34 -10.85 -15.49
CA ASP A 153 -8.30 -9.45 -15.92
C ASP A 153 -6.89 -8.99 -16.33
N ALA A 154 -5.83 -9.54 -15.71
CA ALA A 154 -4.44 -9.27 -16.10
C ALA A 154 -4.05 -9.94 -17.45
N VAL A 155 -4.75 -11.02 -17.82
CA VAL A 155 -4.49 -11.79 -19.05
C VAL A 155 -5.37 -11.34 -20.22
N ASP A 156 -6.59 -10.88 -19.95
CA ASP A 156 -7.55 -10.45 -20.97
C ASP A 156 -7.23 -9.05 -21.55
N GLU A 157 -6.68 -8.11 -20.76
CA GLU A 157 -6.19 -6.81 -21.28
C GLU A 157 -5.11 -6.98 -22.36
N TYR A 158 -4.36 -8.07 -22.29
CA TYR A 158 -3.35 -8.42 -23.28
C TYR A 158 -3.90 -8.94 -24.61
N HIS A 159 -5.05 -9.59 -24.54
CA HIS A 159 -5.65 -10.27 -25.68
C HIS A 159 -6.51 -9.32 -26.52
N GLU A 160 -6.94 -8.18 -25.98
CA GLU A 160 -7.71 -7.17 -26.71
C GLU A 160 -6.85 -6.23 -27.58
N GLU A 161 -5.53 -6.16 -27.38
CA GLU A 161 -4.61 -5.32 -28.17
C GLU A 161 -3.84 -6.06 -29.29
N GLY A 162 -4.07 -7.36 -29.49
CA GLY A 162 -3.36 -8.24 -30.43
C GLY A 162 -4.07 -8.55 -31.75
#